data_AF-A0A9W8ZR64-F1
#
_entry.id   AF-A0A9W8ZR64-F1
#
_cell.length_a   1.000
_cell.length_b   1.000
_cell.length_c   1.000
_cell.angle_alpha   90.00
_cell.angle_beta   90.00
_cell.angle_gamma   90.00
#
_symmetry.space_group_name_H-M   'P 1'
#
loop_
_entity.id
_entity.type
_entity.pdbx_description
1 polymer ?
#
loop_
_entity_poly.entity_id
_entity_poly.type
_entity_poly.pdbx_seq_one_letter_code
_entity_poly.pdbx_strand_id
1 'polypeptide(L)'
;MISLYLLKNPDHYTSPNFIPFYWKTYVSTARSFFGENDSTSEPKLILTKRWDKIVGLSSSLDYTHCPVQHVNYNLYNWVCSFYKVAKRKSKDKVLSDLETELKYSKSAKSTKGLPFLAGHPLVETHVISTRRNSFITVPNFIGALPRPNKDDREYYCCTMLTLFCPWRTGEDLKKKDQSWHEAFEAYDFCEQSQLYMKNMNIRFECLDARDDFRAQLKSG
;
A
#
# COMPACT_ATOMS: atom_id res chain seq x y z
N MET A 1 7.81 -3.54 31.96
CA MET A 1 7.07 -4.52 32.80
C MET A 1 8.08 -5.26 33.65
N ILE A 2 8.05 -5.09 34.97
CA ILE A 2 9.02 -5.68 35.94
C ILE A 2 9.04 -7.23 35.89
N SER A 3 7.92 -7.85 35.53
CA SER A 3 7.79 -9.31 35.40
C SER A 3 8.67 -9.95 34.32
N LEU A 4 8.93 -9.26 33.21
CA LEU A 4 9.82 -9.74 32.14
C LEU A 4 11.30 -9.71 32.56
N TYR A 5 11.68 -8.70 33.33
CA TYR A 5 13.03 -8.54 33.88
C TYR A 5 13.36 -9.65 34.90
N LEU A 6 12.39 -10.02 35.74
CA LEU A 6 12.54 -11.10 36.73
C LEU A 6 12.68 -12.50 36.08
N LEU A 7 12.17 -12.68 34.86
CA LEU A 7 12.21 -13.96 34.13
C LEU A 7 13.44 -14.12 33.22
N LYS A 8 14.41 -13.19 33.27
CA LYS A 8 15.61 -13.16 32.41
C LYS A 8 15.29 -13.20 30.90
N ASN A 9 14.11 -12.72 30.50
CA ASN A 9 13.81 -12.58 29.09
C ASN A 9 14.60 -11.39 28.52
N PRO A 10 15.18 -11.50 27.31
CA PRO A 10 15.89 -10.39 26.67
C PRO A 10 14.92 -9.22 26.50
N ASP A 11 15.23 -8.10 27.15
CA ASP A 11 14.43 -6.87 27.17
C ASP A 11 14.58 -6.09 25.85
N HIS A 12 14.24 -6.73 24.73
CA HIS A 12 14.32 -6.11 23.42
C HIS A 12 12.92 -5.94 22.83
N TYR A 13 12.25 -4.86 23.23
CA TYR A 13 11.07 -4.39 22.53
C TYR A 13 11.50 -3.66 21.25
N THR A 14 11.41 -4.34 20.11
CA THR A 14 11.65 -3.71 18.81
C THR A 14 10.37 -2.99 18.38
N SER A 15 10.37 -1.66 18.47
CA SER A 15 9.22 -0.86 18.07
C SER A 15 8.96 -1.00 16.56
N PRO A 16 7.70 -1.23 16.13
CA PRO A 16 7.35 -1.18 14.72
C PRO A 16 7.55 0.22 14.14
N ASN A 17 7.95 0.30 12.87
CA ASN A 17 8.00 1.55 12.13
C ASN A 17 6.63 1.85 11.50
N PHE A 18 5.98 2.92 11.93
CA PHE A 18 4.68 3.32 11.39
C PHE A 18 4.86 4.32 10.25
N ILE A 19 4.32 4.00 9.07
CA ILE A 19 4.40 4.87 7.89
C ILE A 19 3.03 5.45 7.53
N PRO A 20 2.92 6.77 7.22
CA PRO A 20 1.66 7.35 6.79
C PRO A 20 1.13 6.65 5.53
N PHE A 21 -0.14 6.24 5.56
CA PHE A 21 -0.78 5.51 4.47
C PHE A 21 -2.12 6.15 4.08
N TYR A 22 -2.11 6.82 2.92
CA TYR A 22 -3.26 7.53 2.35
C TYR A 22 -4.13 6.59 1.51
N TRP A 23 -4.78 5.63 2.16
CA TRP A 23 -5.50 4.52 1.52
C TRP A 23 -6.61 4.95 0.53
N LYS A 24 -7.28 6.09 0.77
CA LYS A 24 -8.37 6.59 -0.09
C LYS A 24 -7.94 6.80 -1.55
N THR A 25 -6.69 7.16 -1.81
CA THR A 25 -6.21 7.35 -3.20
C THR A 25 -6.22 6.04 -3.98
N TYR A 26 -5.96 4.92 -3.32
CA TYR A 26 -5.99 3.59 -3.93
C TYR A 26 -7.43 3.13 -4.19
N VAL A 27 -8.33 3.32 -3.24
CA VAL A 27 -9.76 2.99 -3.39
C VAL A 27 -10.39 3.82 -4.51
N SER A 28 -10.10 5.12 -4.57
CA SER A 28 -10.54 5.99 -5.66
C SER A 28 -9.98 5.52 -7.02
N THR A 29 -8.73 5.07 -7.08
CA THR A 29 -8.13 4.53 -8.32
C THR A 29 -8.78 3.22 -8.76
N ALA A 30 -9.15 2.34 -7.83
CA ALA A 30 -9.86 1.10 -8.13
C ALA A 30 -11.28 1.39 -8.67
N ARG A 31 -12.00 2.34 -8.05
CA ARG A 31 -13.37 2.71 -8.42
C ARG A 31 -13.44 3.52 -9.72
N SER A 32 -12.46 4.36 -10.00
CA SER A 32 -12.45 5.19 -11.22
C SER A 32 -12.45 4.36 -12.49
N PHE A 33 -11.95 3.11 -12.43
CA PHE A 33 -12.06 2.14 -13.52
C PHE A 33 -13.51 1.90 -13.95
N PHE A 34 -14.45 1.89 -13.00
CA PHE A 34 -15.88 1.69 -13.26
C PHE A 34 -16.67 3.00 -13.40
N GLY A 35 -15.99 4.15 -13.41
CA GLY A 35 -16.64 5.47 -13.43
C GLY A 35 -17.30 5.87 -12.10
N GLU A 36 -17.08 5.11 -11.03
CA GLU A 36 -17.63 5.36 -9.69
C GLU A 36 -16.79 6.42 -8.94
N ASN A 37 -16.69 7.62 -9.51
CA ASN A 37 -15.92 8.70 -8.89
C ASN A 37 -16.68 9.31 -7.71
N ASP A 38 -16.06 9.27 -6.53
CA ASP A 38 -16.56 9.97 -5.35
C ASP A 38 -16.25 11.47 -5.51
N SER A 39 -17.27 12.32 -5.64
CA SER A 39 -17.12 13.79 -5.72
C SER A 39 -16.45 14.39 -4.48
N THR A 40 -16.31 13.60 -3.42
CA THR A 40 -15.92 14.03 -2.07
C THR A 40 -14.43 13.82 -1.77
N SER A 41 -13.68 13.10 -2.62
CA SER A 41 -12.28 12.74 -2.34
C SER A 41 -11.32 13.42 -3.31
N GLU A 42 -10.83 14.61 -2.95
CA GLU A 42 -9.75 15.25 -3.71
C GLU A 42 -8.49 14.36 -3.69
N PRO A 43 -7.98 13.91 -4.85
CA PRO A 43 -6.80 13.08 -4.89
C PRO A 43 -5.58 13.89 -4.46
N LYS A 44 -4.85 13.40 -3.45
CA LYS A 44 -3.58 14.00 -3.06
C LYS A 44 -2.52 13.70 -4.14
N LEU A 45 -2.30 14.65 -5.03
CA LEU A 45 -1.31 14.58 -6.09
C LEU A 45 -0.04 15.31 -5.70
N ILE A 46 1.11 14.72 -6.01
CA ILE A 46 2.40 15.43 -5.98
C ILE A 46 2.67 15.94 -7.39
N LEU A 47 2.66 17.26 -7.58
CA LEU A 47 2.99 17.87 -8.88
C LEU A 47 4.52 17.86 -9.08
N THR A 48 4.96 17.31 -10.21
CA THR A 48 6.38 17.29 -10.61
C THR A 48 6.53 17.89 -12.00
N LYS A 49 7.43 18.87 -12.18
CA LYS A 49 7.76 19.46 -13.50
C LYS A 49 8.83 18.61 -14.21
N ARG A 50 8.52 18.11 -15.42
CA ARG A 50 9.47 17.42 -16.34
C ARG A 50 9.40 18.06 -17.72
N TRP A 51 10.54 18.50 -18.27
CA TRP A 51 10.66 19.02 -19.64
C TRP A 51 9.50 19.95 -20.06
N ASP A 52 9.21 20.90 -19.19
CA ASP A 52 8.13 21.89 -19.32
C ASP A 52 6.67 21.39 -19.21
N LYS A 53 6.46 20.11 -18.88
CA LYS A 53 5.14 19.55 -18.53
C LYS A 53 5.03 19.33 -17.02
N ILE A 54 3.91 19.73 -16.43
CA ILE A 54 3.57 19.41 -15.03
C ILE A 54 2.86 18.06 -15.03
N VAL A 55 3.40 17.09 -14.29
CA VAL A 55 2.84 15.76 -14.14
C VAL A 55 2.37 15.58 -12.70
N GLY A 56 1.09 15.22 -12.52
CA GLY A 56 0.57 14.80 -11.21
C GLY A 56 0.95 13.36 -10.92
N LEU A 57 1.61 13.12 -9.79
CA LEU A 57 1.99 11.80 -9.32
C LEU A 57 1.11 11.39 -8.14
N SER A 58 0.31 10.34 -8.32
CA SER A 58 -0.44 9.69 -7.24
C SER A 58 0.38 8.55 -6.63
N SER A 59 0.23 8.32 -5.32
CA SER A 59 0.82 7.14 -4.66
C SER A 59 0.27 5.82 -5.19
N SER A 60 -0.95 5.82 -5.75
CA SER A 60 -1.55 4.62 -6.35
C SER A 60 -0.82 4.14 -7.60
N LEU A 61 -0.14 5.03 -8.33
CA LEU A 61 0.65 4.67 -9.50
C LEU A 61 1.83 3.75 -9.13
N ASP A 62 2.45 3.98 -7.97
CA ASP A 62 3.60 3.18 -7.52
C ASP A 62 3.21 1.69 -7.34
N TYR A 63 2.00 1.41 -6.86
CA TYR A 63 1.49 0.05 -6.65
C TYR A 63 0.97 -0.60 -7.94
N THR A 64 0.10 0.11 -8.68
CA THR A 64 -0.50 -0.42 -9.93
C THR A 64 0.56 -0.73 -11.00
N HIS A 65 1.65 0.03 -11.03
CA HIS A 65 2.79 -0.18 -11.93
C HIS A 65 3.97 -0.86 -11.23
N CYS A 66 3.74 -1.57 -10.12
CA CYS A 66 4.80 -2.28 -9.42
C CYS A 66 5.45 -3.37 -10.30
N PRO A 67 6.69 -3.79 -10.02
CA PRO A 67 7.38 -4.83 -10.78
C PRO A 67 6.55 -6.11 -10.95
N VAL A 68 6.77 -6.85 -12.04
CA VAL A 68 6.06 -8.12 -12.30
C VAL A 68 6.23 -9.14 -11.17
N GLN A 69 7.37 -9.13 -10.50
CA GLN A 69 7.68 -9.99 -9.36
C GLN A 69 6.77 -9.73 -8.16
N HIS A 70 6.14 -8.57 -8.09
CA HIS A 70 5.29 -8.16 -6.97
C HIS A 70 3.80 -8.32 -7.27
N VAL A 71 3.42 -8.95 -8.40
CA VAL A 71 2.03 -9.07 -8.84
C VAL A 71 1.12 -9.79 -7.83
N ASN A 72 1.67 -10.72 -7.05
CA ASN A 72 0.92 -11.51 -6.07
C ASN A 72 0.81 -10.82 -4.69
N TYR A 73 1.40 -9.63 -4.52
CA TYR A 73 1.28 -8.90 -3.26
C TYR A 73 0.03 -8.03 -3.29
N ASN A 74 -0.87 -8.23 -2.32
CA ASN A 74 -1.90 -7.24 -2.04
C ASN A 74 -1.29 -5.91 -1.57
N LEU A 75 -2.07 -4.84 -1.66
CA LEU A 75 -1.62 -3.49 -1.37
C LEU A 75 -1.05 -3.36 0.05
N TYR A 76 -1.72 -3.94 1.05
CA TYR A 76 -1.28 -3.88 2.44
C TYR A 76 0.13 -4.47 2.59
N ASN A 77 0.34 -5.71 2.14
CA ASN A 77 1.62 -6.38 2.22
C ASN A 77 2.69 -5.67 1.39
N TRP A 78 2.33 -5.15 0.22
CA TRP A 78 3.26 -4.41 -0.63
C TRP A 78 3.79 -3.16 0.07
N VAL A 79 2.93 -2.38 0.71
CA VAL A 79 3.31 -1.17 1.48
C VAL A 79 4.21 -1.52 2.66
N CYS A 80 3.93 -2.64 3.34
CA CYS A 80 4.73 -3.17 4.43
C CYS A 80 6.11 -3.66 3.99
N SER A 81 6.25 -4.20 2.77
CA SER A 81 7.48 -4.85 2.29
C SER A 81 8.36 -3.96 1.43
N PHE A 82 7.78 -2.99 0.71
CA PHE A 82 8.48 -2.27 -0.35
C PHE A 82 8.41 -0.76 -0.20
N TYR A 83 9.34 -0.08 -0.87
CA TYR A 83 9.38 1.37 -0.96
C TYR A 83 10.09 1.83 -2.24
N LYS A 84 9.72 3.01 -2.73
CA LYS A 84 10.32 3.65 -3.90
C LYS A 84 11.63 4.36 -3.52
N VAL A 85 12.66 4.22 -4.36
CA VAL A 85 13.98 4.85 -4.19
C VAL A 85 14.46 5.43 -5.51
N ALA A 86 15.09 6.61 -5.49
CA ALA A 86 15.72 7.19 -6.67
C ALA A 86 16.94 6.37 -7.11
N LYS A 87 17.12 6.23 -8.43
CA LYS A 87 18.32 5.61 -9.01
C LYS A 87 19.54 6.50 -8.74
N ARG A 88 20.66 5.88 -8.38
CA ARG A 88 21.94 6.58 -8.27
C ARG A 88 22.43 6.94 -9.68
N LYS A 89 22.79 8.19 -9.92
CA LYS A 89 23.50 8.58 -11.15
C LYS A 89 24.90 7.97 -11.08
N SER A 90 25.25 7.08 -12.00
CA SER A 90 26.65 6.67 -12.18
C SER A 90 27.44 7.91 -12.61
N LYS A 91 28.62 8.13 -12.03
CA LYS A 91 29.47 9.29 -12.32
C LYS A 91 30.41 9.04 -13.50
N ASP A 92 30.15 8.03 -14.32
CA ASP A 92 30.99 7.67 -15.47
C ASP A 92 30.22 7.87 -16.77
N LYS A 93 30.44 9.02 -17.41
CA LYS A 93 30.16 9.20 -18.84
C LYS A 93 31.22 10.10 -19.47
N VAL A 94 32.45 9.60 -19.53
CA VAL A 94 33.45 9.99 -20.54
C VAL A 94 34.29 8.75 -20.84
N LEU A 95 34.00 8.03 -21.93
CA LEU A 95 34.94 7.80 -23.04
C LEU A 95 34.29 6.92 -24.14
N SER A 96 34.19 7.53 -25.31
CA SER A 96 34.12 7.03 -26.70
C SER A 96 33.69 5.59 -27.04
N ASP A 97 32.69 5.53 -27.93
CA ASP A 97 32.71 4.84 -29.22
C ASP A 97 33.92 3.92 -29.50
N LEU A 98 33.67 2.62 -29.64
CA LEU A 98 34.18 1.70 -30.69
C LEU A 98 33.81 0.24 -30.34
N GLU A 99 32.99 -0.33 -31.22
CA GLU A 99 32.78 -1.72 -31.66
C GLU A 99 33.17 -2.96 -30.80
N THR A 100 32.30 -3.98 -30.95
CA THR A 100 32.60 -5.43 -31.01
C THR A 100 32.32 -6.29 -29.76
N GLU A 101 31.33 -7.18 -29.98
CA GLU A 101 31.12 -8.55 -29.48
C GLU A 101 31.56 -9.00 -28.07
N LEU A 102 30.57 -9.60 -27.39
CA LEU A 102 30.67 -10.72 -26.45
C LEU A 102 31.97 -10.84 -25.64
N LYS A 103 31.90 -10.43 -24.37
CA LYS A 103 32.43 -11.24 -23.26
C LYS A 103 31.85 -10.87 -21.91
N TYR A 104 31.37 -11.91 -21.24
CA TYR A 104 31.22 -12.03 -19.81
C TYR A 104 32.40 -11.37 -19.06
N SER A 105 32.16 -10.29 -18.31
CA SER A 105 32.81 -10.08 -17.02
C SER A 105 32.20 -8.93 -16.21
N LYS A 106 31.94 -9.25 -14.94
CA LYS A 106 32.04 -8.40 -13.73
C LYS A 106 31.61 -6.94 -13.88
N SER A 107 30.38 -6.63 -13.45
CA SER A 107 29.96 -5.24 -13.25
C SER A 107 29.36 -5.00 -11.87
N ALA A 108 29.99 -4.06 -11.18
CA ALA A 108 29.54 -3.17 -10.10
C ALA A 108 28.23 -3.52 -9.37
N LYS A 109 28.29 -3.54 -8.03
CA LYS A 109 27.14 -3.63 -7.11
C LYS A 109 26.17 -2.45 -7.32
N SER A 110 25.35 -2.56 -8.36
CA SER A 110 24.19 -1.74 -8.66
C SER A 110 23.19 -1.88 -7.52
N THR A 111 22.58 -0.77 -7.10
CA THR A 111 21.52 -0.74 -6.09
C THR A 111 20.41 -1.74 -6.44
N LYS A 112 20.22 -2.75 -5.58
CA LYS A 112 19.31 -3.91 -5.68
C LYS A 112 17.81 -3.53 -5.71
N GLY A 113 17.37 -2.74 -6.67
CA GLY A 113 15.96 -2.36 -6.84
C GLY A 113 15.38 -2.87 -8.17
N LEU A 114 14.09 -3.18 -8.18
CA LEU A 114 13.34 -3.59 -9.37
C LEU A 114 12.70 -2.36 -10.03
N PRO A 115 12.72 -2.24 -11.37
CA PRO A 115 12.11 -1.10 -12.05
C PRO A 115 10.57 -1.17 -12.01
N PHE A 116 9.93 -0.01 -12.09
CA PHE A 116 8.48 0.06 -12.36
C PHE A 116 8.15 -0.51 -13.75
N LEU A 117 6.89 -0.87 -13.96
CA LEU A 117 6.37 -1.19 -15.29
C LEU A 117 6.31 0.06 -16.19
N ALA A 118 6.23 -0.20 -17.50
CA ALA A 118 5.98 0.84 -18.50
C ALA A 118 4.69 1.60 -18.19
N GLY A 119 4.66 2.90 -18.50
CA GLY A 119 3.54 3.79 -18.15
C GLY A 119 3.71 4.54 -16.82
N HIS A 120 4.61 4.10 -15.94
CA HIS A 120 4.87 4.82 -14.69
C HIS A 120 5.71 6.10 -14.92
N PRO A 121 5.29 7.29 -14.45
CA PRO A 121 6.02 8.55 -14.68
C PRO A 121 7.46 8.58 -14.15
N LEU A 122 7.79 7.68 -13.22
CA LEU A 122 9.12 7.59 -12.59
C LEU A 122 9.92 6.33 -13.01
N VAL A 123 9.49 5.60 -14.04
CA VAL A 123 10.15 4.35 -14.48
C VAL A 123 11.65 4.53 -14.76
N GLU A 124 12.03 5.67 -15.32
CA GLU A 124 13.42 5.97 -15.65
C GLU A 124 14.25 6.40 -14.44
N THR A 125 13.64 7.05 -13.44
CA THR A 125 14.37 7.73 -12.35
C THR A 125 14.32 6.99 -11.02
N HIS A 126 13.37 6.09 -10.81
CA HIS A 126 13.16 5.40 -9.55
C HIS A 126 13.06 3.89 -9.75
N VAL A 127 13.30 3.15 -8.66
CA VAL A 127 13.14 1.69 -8.54
C VAL A 127 12.42 1.37 -7.23
N ILE A 128 11.82 0.19 -7.16
CA ILE A 128 11.27 -0.39 -5.94
C ILE A 128 12.35 -1.19 -5.23
N SER A 129 12.55 -0.92 -3.94
CA SER A 129 13.46 -1.66 -3.07
C SER A 129 12.68 -2.36 -1.97
N THR A 130 13.21 -3.49 -1.50
CA THR A 130 12.69 -4.21 -0.33
C THR A 130 13.15 -3.53 0.95
N ARG A 131 12.25 -3.38 1.93
CA ARG A 131 12.59 -2.91 3.27
C ARG A 131 13.46 -3.94 3.98
N ARG A 132 14.49 -3.49 4.69
CA ARG A 132 15.35 -4.40 5.47
C ARG A 132 14.59 -4.90 6.69
N ASN A 133 14.80 -6.17 7.03
CA ASN A 133 14.06 -6.91 8.05
C ASN A 133 14.39 -6.52 9.51
N SER A 134 14.97 -5.34 9.75
CA SER A 134 15.38 -4.92 11.10
C SER A 134 14.21 -4.43 11.95
N PHE A 135 13.10 -4.00 11.32
CA PHE A 135 11.88 -3.56 12.01
C PHE A 135 10.64 -3.94 11.20
N ILE A 136 9.57 -4.36 11.88
CA ILE A 136 8.25 -4.54 11.28
C ILE A 136 7.74 -3.16 10.83
N THR A 137 7.34 -3.02 9.57
CA THR A 137 6.71 -1.79 9.07
C THR A 137 5.20 -1.95 9.08
N VAL A 138 4.48 -1.00 9.67
CA VAL A 138 3.02 -1.03 9.78
C VAL A 138 2.42 0.23 9.13
N PRO A 139 1.43 0.12 8.23
CA PRO A 139 0.75 1.28 7.66
C PRO A 139 -0.09 1.99 8.72
N ASN A 140 0.12 3.29 8.87
CA ASN A 140 -0.73 4.17 9.66
C ASN A 140 -1.77 4.82 8.73
N PHE A 141 -3.00 4.32 8.77
CA PHE A 141 -4.09 4.76 7.91
C PHE A 141 -4.47 6.21 8.19
N ILE A 142 -4.31 7.07 7.19
CA ILE A 142 -4.71 8.47 7.26
C ILE A 142 -6.17 8.61 6.82
N GLY A 143 -7.02 9.05 7.74
CA GLY A 143 -8.48 9.08 7.59
C GLY A 143 -9.16 7.84 8.18
N ALA A 144 -10.45 7.95 8.51
CA ALA A 144 -11.22 6.87 9.11
C ALA A 144 -11.54 5.78 8.07
N LEU A 145 -11.16 4.54 8.36
CA LEU A 145 -11.55 3.36 7.57
C LEU A 145 -13.06 3.11 7.71
N PRO A 146 -13.72 2.59 6.65
CA PRO A 146 -15.13 2.24 6.73
C PRO A 146 -15.39 1.09 7.71
N ARG A 147 -16.53 1.15 8.38
CA ARG A 147 -16.99 0.18 9.36
C ARG A 147 -17.88 -0.87 8.71
N PRO A 148 -17.71 -2.17 9.02
CA PRO A 148 -18.47 -3.24 8.36
C PRO A 148 -20.00 -3.14 8.50
N ASN A 149 -20.48 -2.64 9.65
CA ASN A 149 -21.88 -2.72 10.06
C ASN A 149 -22.57 -1.35 10.25
N LYS A 150 -21.84 -0.23 10.11
CA LYS A 150 -22.37 1.13 10.33
C LYS A 150 -22.26 2.04 9.11
N ASP A 151 -21.31 1.76 8.23
CA ASP A 151 -21.07 2.57 7.04
C ASP A 151 -21.63 1.87 5.80
N ASP A 152 -21.46 2.50 4.63
CA ASP A 152 -21.79 1.93 3.34
C ASP A 152 -21.06 0.60 3.12
N ARG A 153 -21.85 -0.48 3.00
CA ARG A 153 -21.36 -1.85 2.81
C ARG A 153 -20.59 -2.00 1.51
N GLU A 154 -21.04 -1.37 0.42
CA GLU A 154 -20.35 -1.42 -0.87
C GLU A 154 -18.97 -0.78 -0.76
N TYR A 155 -18.91 0.39 -0.12
CA TYR A 155 -17.64 1.10 0.10
C TYR A 155 -16.68 0.34 1.04
N TYR A 156 -17.22 -0.32 2.08
CA TYR A 156 -16.44 -1.20 2.96
C TYR A 156 -15.83 -2.36 2.16
N CYS A 157 -16.66 -3.10 1.41
CA CYS A 157 -16.24 -4.24 0.61
C CYS A 157 -15.19 -3.82 -0.44
N CYS A 158 -15.42 -2.71 -1.15
CA CYS A 158 -14.46 -2.12 -2.08
C CYS A 158 -13.12 -1.79 -1.40
N THR A 159 -13.16 -1.19 -0.21
CA THR A 159 -11.95 -0.84 0.55
C THR A 159 -11.17 -2.08 0.97
N MET A 160 -11.84 -3.12 1.49
CA MET A 160 -11.16 -4.34 1.94
C MET A 160 -10.58 -5.13 0.76
N LEU A 161 -11.30 -5.23 -0.37
CA LEU A 161 -10.77 -5.81 -1.61
C LEU A 161 -9.53 -5.03 -2.08
N THR A 162 -9.59 -3.70 -2.14
CA THR A 162 -8.47 -2.85 -2.55
C THR A 162 -7.22 -3.07 -1.68
N LEU A 163 -7.39 -3.32 -0.37
CA LEU A 163 -6.27 -3.50 0.55
C LEU A 163 -5.69 -4.92 0.52
N PHE A 164 -6.54 -5.93 0.39
CA PHE A 164 -6.18 -7.33 0.68
C PHE A 164 -6.26 -8.30 -0.51
N CYS A 165 -6.82 -7.88 -1.64
CA CYS A 165 -6.68 -8.57 -2.93
C CYS A 165 -5.46 -8.01 -3.70
N PRO A 166 -4.68 -8.83 -4.41
CA PRO A 166 -3.69 -8.34 -5.37
C PRO A 166 -4.38 -7.76 -6.61
N TRP A 167 -4.03 -6.55 -7.01
CA TRP A 167 -4.64 -5.90 -8.20
C TRP A 167 -3.70 -4.89 -8.87
N ARG A 168 -3.95 -4.60 -10.14
CA ARG A 168 -3.35 -3.49 -10.90
C ARG A 168 -4.39 -2.55 -11.45
N THR A 169 -5.59 -3.06 -11.75
CA THR A 169 -6.73 -2.31 -12.25
C THR A 169 -7.99 -2.69 -11.48
N GLY A 170 -9.07 -1.91 -11.64
CA GLY A 170 -10.34 -2.22 -10.98
C GLY A 170 -10.94 -3.56 -11.40
N GLU A 171 -10.70 -4.02 -12.65
CA GLU A 171 -11.21 -5.32 -13.15
C GLU A 171 -10.64 -6.52 -12.39
N ASP A 172 -9.45 -6.38 -11.80
CA ASP A 172 -8.84 -7.45 -11.00
C ASP A 172 -9.60 -7.67 -9.68
N LEU A 173 -10.38 -6.69 -9.22
CA LEU A 173 -11.08 -6.72 -7.94
C LEU A 173 -12.55 -7.17 -8.07
N LYS A 174 -13.19 -6.91 -9.20
CA LYS A 174 -14.64 -7.07 -9.40
C LYS A 174 -14.96 -7.15 -10.89
N LYS A 175 -16.00 -7.92 -11.25
CA LYS A 175 -16.58 -7.91 -12.62
C LYS A 175 -17.49 -6.69 -12.82
N LYS A 176 -17.68 -6.26 -14.07
CA LYS A 176 -18.50 -5.06 -14.40
C LYS A 176 -19.94 -5.14 -13.88
N ASP A 177 -20.55 -6.32 -13.99
CA ASP A 177 -21.95 -6.54 -13.60
C ASP A 177 -22.12 -7.04 -12.15
N GLN A 178 -21.04 -7.08 -11.37
CA GLN A 178 -21.01 -7.59 -10.00
C GLN A 178 -20.97 -6.44 -9.00
N SER A 179 -21.65 -6.58 -7.85
CA SER A 179 -21.51 -5.61 -6.75
C SER A 179 -20.17 -5.78 -6.02
N TRP A 180 -19.72 -4.75 -5.29
CA TRP A 180 -18.52 -4.89 -4.46
C TRP A 180 -18.75 -5.89 -3.33
N HIS A 181 -19.97 -5.96 -2.79
CA HIS A 181 -20.33 -6.94 -1.79
C HIS A 181 -20.23 -8.39 -2.30
N GLU A 182 -20.79 -8.68 -3.48
CA GLU A 182 -20.69 -10.01 -4.11
C GLU A 182 -19.23 -10.40 -4.40
N ALA A 183 -18.43 -9.45 -4.89
CA ALA A 183 -17.01 -9.69 -5.15
C ALA A 183 -16.23 -9.99 -3.86
N PHE A 184 -16.58 -9.30 -2.77
CA PHE A 184 -15.98 -9.51 -1.46
C PHE A 184 -16.35 -10.88 -0.88
N GLU A 185 -17.59 -11.32 -1.01
CA GLU A 185 -18.01 -12.65 -0.53
C GLU A 185 -17.43 -13.79 -1.37
N ALA A 186 -17.23 -13.57 -2.67
CA ALA A 186 -16.64 -14.55 -3.57
C ALA A 186 -15.11 -14.70 -3.41
N TYR A 187 -14.43 -13.69 -2.87
CA TYR A 187 -12.98 -13.70 -2.74
C TYR A 187 -12.53 -14.44 -1.46
N ASP A 188 -11.64 -15.41 -1.62
CA ASP A 188 -11.08 -16.18 -0.52
C ASP A 188 -9.92 -15.44 0.16
N PHE A 189 -10.22 -14.70 1.23
CA PHE A 189 -9.21 -14.02 2.03
C PHE A 189 -8.46 -14.99 2.92
N CYS A 190 -7.13 -14.98 2.86
CA CYS A 190 -6.32 -15.74 3.81
C CYS A 190 -6.56 -15.29 5.26
N GLU A 191 -6.35 -16.22 6.20
CA GLU A 191 -6.56 -16.00 7.64
C GLU A 191 -5.88 -14.72 8.16
N GLN A 192 -4.68 -14.44 7.67
CA GLN A 192 -3.92 -13.25 8.06
C GLN A 192 -4.63 -11.95 7.65
N SER A 193 -5.22 -11.91 6.46
CA SER A 193 -5.96 -10.75 5.95
C SER A 193 -7.26 -10.56 6.73
N GLN A 194 -7.98 -11.66 7.00
CA GLN A 194 -9.19 -11.63 7.84
C GLN A 194 -8.88 -11.13 9.26
N LEU A 195 -7.77 -11.57 9.86
CA LEU A 195 -7.29 -11.08 11.15
C LEU A 195 -6.98 -9.58 11.10
N TYR A 196 -6.35 -9.09 10.03
CA TYR A 196 -6.10 -7.66 9.87
C TYR A 196 -7.40 -6.86 9.76
N MET A 197 -8.38 -7.32 8.98
CA MET A 197 -9.70 -6.67 8.89
C MET A 197 -10.39 -6.61 10.24
N LYS A 198 -10.37 -7.70 11.01
CA LYS A 198 -10.90 -7.74 12.38
C LYS A 198 -10.19 -6.74 13.28
N ASN A 199 -8.86 -6.73 13.26
CA ASN A 199 -8.04 -5.82 14.08
C ASN A 199 -8.27 -4.34 13.75
N MET A 200 -8.50 -4.02 12.47
CA MET A 200 -8.87 -2.68 12.05
C MET A 200 -10.21 -2.23 12.67
N ASN A 201 -11.14 -3.16 12.90
CA ASN A 201 -12.45 -2.86 13.51
C ASN A 201 -12.40 -2.71 15.04
N ILE A 202 -11.46 -3.35 15.73
CA ILE A 202 -11.36 -3.35 17.21
C ILE A 202 -11.38 -1.93 17.78
N ARG A 203 -10.68 -0.97 17.15
CA ARG A 203 -10.66 0.42 17.61
C ARG A 203 -12.08 1.00 17.69
N PHE A 204 -12.93 0.69 16.72
CA PHE A 204 -14.29 1.18 16.69
C PHE A 204 -15.18 0.47 17.72
N GLU A 205 -14.99 -0.84 17.92
CA GLU A 205 -15.69 -1.60 18.97
C GLU A 205 -15.39 -1.04 20.36
N CYS A 206 -14.13 -0.69 20.65
CA CYS A 206 -13.76 -0.07 21.93
C CYS A 206 -14.37 1.33 22.10
N LEU A 207 -14.46 2.12 21.03
CA LEU A 207 -15.07 3.45 21.07
C LEU A 207 -16.58 3.36 21.32
N ASP A 208 -17.26 2.45 20.60
CA ASP A 208 -18.69 2.19 20.80
C ASP A 208 -18.96 1.72 22.23
N ALA A 209 -18.21 0.74 22.74
CA ALA A 209 -18.40 0.22 24.10
C ALA A 209 -18.23 1.31 25.17
N ARG A 210 -17.28 2.23 24.98
CA ARG A 210 -17.09 3.39 25.87
C ARG A 210 -18.28 4.35 25.80
N ASP A 211 -18.77 4.63 24.59
CA ASP A 211 -19.84 5.60 24.39
C ASP A 211 -21.19 5.03 24.86
N ASP A 212 -21.43 3.73 24.67
CA ASP A 212 -22.58 2.99 25.21
C ASP A 212 -22.59 3.02 26.75
N PHE A 213 -21.43 2.77 27.39
CA PHE A 213 -21.30 2.85 28.85
C PHE A 213 -21.60 4.28 29.36
N ARG A 214 -21.14 5.30 28.65
CA ARG A 214 -21.43 6.70 28.99
C ARG A 214 -22.91 7.05 28.81
N ALA A 215 -23.58 6.50 27.80
CA ALA A 215 -25.00 6.70 27.59
C ALA A 215 -25.82 6.10 28.73
N GLN A 216 -25.47 4.87 29.16
CA GLN A 216 -26.12 4.20 30.29
C GLN A 216 -26.03 5.00 31.60
N LEU A 217 -24.86 5.61 31.88
CA LEU A 217 -24.66 6.46 33.06
C LEU A 217 -25.46 7.78 33.02
N LYS A 218 -25.88 8.26 31.85
CA LYS A 218 -26.70 9.47 31.72
C LYS A 218 -28.20 9.17 31.79
N SER A 219 -28.59 7.93 31.51
CA SER A 219 -29.99 7.49 31.52
C SER A 219 -30.48 6.98 32.88
N GLY A 220 -29.56 6.71 33.81
CA GLY A 220 -29.87 6.36 35.21
C GLY A 220 -29.65 7.55 36.13
#